data_AF-A0A6A7GEH6-F1
#
_entry.id   AF-A0A6A7GEH6-F1
#
_cell.length_a   1.000
_cell.length_b   1.000
_cell.length_c   1.000
_cell.angle_alpha   90.00
_cell.angle_beta   90.00
_cell.angle_gamma   90.00
#
_symmetry.space_group_name_H-M   'P 1'
#
loop_
_entity.id
_entity.type
_entity.pdbx_description
1 polymer ?
#
loop_
_entity_poly.entity_id
_entity_poly.type
_entity_poly.pdbx_seq_one_letter_code
_entity_poly.pdbx_strand_id
1 'polypeptide(L)'
;LQSVWRGFHTRRRWPTLRRSLELRARTRTVRPRPQPIACTPPPDVMERCDHKTIQQTCNLFGLDLERPPPVPPSRSYTIAGNQKLGYPQTRLMKMGYPEDGSGDVVLTKGESVTVVGASHRRGHLRVQSQGQAIHVPYQYLQAAMTGQHVSM
;
A
#
# COMPACT_ATOMS: atom_id res chain seq x y z
N LEU A 1 -8.41 -21.21 0.33
CA LEU A 1 -7.56 -21.72 1.43
C LEU A 1 -6.93 -20.61 2.30
N GLN A 2 -6.37 -19.52 1.75
CA GLN A 2 -5.78 -18.43 2.56
C GLN A 2 -6.80 -17.62 3.40
N SER A 3 -8.06 -17.54 2.97
CA SER A 3 -9.15 -16.83 3.66
C SER A 3 -9.53 -17.49 4.99
N VAL A 4 -9.44 -18.82 5.09
CA VAL A 4 -9.72 -19.57 6.32
C VAL A 4 -8.64 -19.33 7.37
N TRP A 5 -7.36 -19.36 6.97
CA TRP A 5 -6.22 -19.16 7.86
C TRP A 5 -6.14 -17.72 8.39
N ARG A 6 -6.42 -16.73 7.52
CA ARG A 6 -6.57 -15.33 7.92
C ARG A 6 -7.71 -15.15 8.92
N GLY A 7 -8.87 -15.75 8.66
CA GLY A 7 -10.02 -15.71 9.58
C GLY A 7 -9.72 -16.34 10.95
N PHE A 8 -8.98 -17.45 10.98
CA PHE A 8 -8.55 -18.12 12.22
C PHE A 8 -7.62 -17.22 13.04
N HIS A 9 -6.58 -16.64 12.43
CA HIS A 9 -5.66 -15.75 13.13
C HIS A 9 -6.32 -14.47 13.64
N THR A 10 -7.23 -13.88 12.86
CA THR A 10 -7.97 -12.68 13.28
C THR A 10 -8.90 -13.00 14.45
N ARG A 11 -9.62 -14.13 14.43
CA ARG A 11 -10.46 -14.57 15.55
C ARG A 11 -9.65 -14.88 16.81
N ARG A 12 -8.51 -15.55 16.67
CA ARG A 12 -7.62 -15.87 17.81
C ARG A 12 -7.06 -14.62 18.49
N ARG A 13 -6.76 -13.57 17.72
CA ARG A 13 -6.27 -12.27 18.25
C ARG A 13 -7.39 -11.31 18.61
N TRP A 14 -8.65 -11.65 18.34
CA TRP A 14 -9.80 -10.75 18.52
C TRP A 14 -9.97 -10.23 19.96
N PRO A 15 -9.79 -11.05 21.03
CA PRO A 15 -9.95 -10.53 22.39
C PRO A 15 -8.98 -9.38 22.71
N THR A 16 -7.72 -9.49 22.28
CA THR A 16 -6.68 -8.47 22.48
C THR A 16 -6.90 -7.26 21.57
N LEU A 17 -7.25 -7.50 20.30
CA LEU A 17 -7.56 -6.44 19.34
C LEU A 17 -8.77 -5.62 19.79
N ARG A 18 -9.83 -6.28 20.28
CA ARG A 18 -11.03 -5.65 20.82
C ARG A 18 -10.68 -4.75 22.01
N ARG A 19 -9.90 -5.24 22.98
CA ARG A 19 -9.47 -4.45 24.14
C ARG A 19 -8.65 -3.22 23.74
N SER A 20 -7.75 -3.36 22.76
CA SER A 20 -6.98 -2.24 22.20
C SER A 20 -7.86 -1.23 21.46
N LEU A 21 -8.87 -1.69 20.70
CA LEU A 21 -9.84 -0.83 20.03
C LEU A 21 -10.76 -0.10 21.01
N GLU A 22 -11.18 -0.75 22.09
CA GLU A 22 -11.97 -0.15 23.18
C GLU A 22 -11.16 0.91 23.93
N LEU A 23 -9.89 0.64 24.25
CA LEU A 23 -8.97 1.64 24.82
C LEU A 23 -8.74 2.82 23.87
N ARG A 24 -8.63 2.56 22.57
CA ARG A 24 -8.51 3.59 21.53
C ARG A 24 -9.82 4.38 21.34
N ALA A 25 -10.98 3.75 21.52
CA ALA A 25 -12.27 4.43 21.52
C ALA A 25 -12.41 5.35 22.73
N ARG A 26 -11.91 4.94 23.91
CA ARG A 26 -11.88 5.75 25.14
C ARG A 26 -10.88 6.91 25.08
N THR A 27 -9.78 6.76 24.34
CA THR A 27 -8.74 7.81 24.14
C THR A 27 -8.91 8.61 22.86
N ARG A 28 -9.90 8.29 22.01
CA ARG A 28 -10.36 9.23 20.99
C ARG A 28 -11.02 10.39 21.73
N THR A 29 -10.22 11.41 22.04
CA THR A 29 -10.73 12.77 22.02
C THR A 29 -11.51 12.88 20.71
N VAL A 30 -12.82 13.04 20.84
CA VAL A 30 -13.70 13.36 19.75
C VAL A 30 -13.17 14.70 19.24
N ARG A 31 -12.24 14.67 18.28
CA ARG A 31 -11.95 15.88 17.51
C ARG A 31 -13.33 16.28 16.99
N PRO A 32 -13.87 17.43 17.39
CA PRO A 32 -15.18 17.83 16.91
C PRO A 32 -15.07 17.78 15.39
N ARG A 33 -16.00 17.06 14.77
CA ARG A 33 -16.16 17.14 13.32
C ARG A 33 -16.18 18.65 13.01
N PRO A 34 -15.39 19.14 12.04
CA PRO A 34 -15.47 20.55 11.67
C PRO A 34 -16.95 20.89 11.51
N GLN A 35 -17.38 21.94 12.22
CA GLN A 35 -18.76 22.41 12.19
C GLN A 35 -19.16 22.52 10.71
N PRO A 36 -20.33 22.00 10.30
CA PRO A 36 -20.88 22.34 9.00
C PRO A 36 -20.86 23.86 8.87
N ILE A 37 -20.40 24.39 7.74
CA ILE A 37 -20.56 25.83 7.47
C ILE A 37 -22.06 26.10 7.60
N ALA A 38 -22.46 27.11 8.38
CA ALA A 38 -23.85 27.34 8.77
C ALA A 38 -24.85 27.49 7.60
N CYS A 39 -24.35 27.56 6.37
CA CYS A 39 -25.12 27.71 5.14
C CYS A 39 -25.10 26.47 4.21
N THR A 40 -24.44 25.37 4.58
CA THR A 40 -24.61 24.09 3.87
C THR A 40 -25.70 23.29 4.57
N PRO A 41 -26.94 23.26 4.06
CA PRO A 41 -27.97 22.40 4.62
C PRO A 41 -27.47 20.95 4.62
N PRO A 42 -27.84 20.13 5.64
CA PRO A 42 -27.55 18.70 5.59
C PRO A 42 -28.08 18.17 4.25
N PRO A 43 -27.27 17.45 3.46
CA PRO A 43 -27.74 16.93 2.19
C PRO A 43 -28.96 16.07 2.47
N ASP A 44 -30.08 16.41 1.83
CA ASP A 44 -31.28 15.61 1.91
C ASP A 44 -30.90 14.19 1.50
N VAL A 45 -31.11 13.24 2.40
CA VAL A 45 -30.69 11.83 2.26
C VAL A 45 -31.32 11.14 1.02
N MET A 46 -32.19 11.87 0.34
CA MET A 46 -33.02 11.46 -0.79
C MET A 46 -32.57 12.05 -2.14
N GLU A 47 -31.65 13.03 -2.19
CA GLU A 47 -31.06 13.49 -3.46
C GLU A 47 -29.97 12.52 -3.91
N ARG A 48 -30.38 11.33 -4.33
CA ARG A 48 -29.55 10.53 -5.22
C ARG A 48 -29.47 11.30 -6.53
N CYS A 49 -28.27 11.64 -6.99
CA CYS A 49 -28.10 12.30 -8.28
C CYS A 49 -28.78 11.43 -9.38
N ASP A 50 -29.75 12.01 -10.07
CA ASP A 50 -30.56 11.29 -11.05
C ASP A 50 -29.68 10.68 -12.13
N HIS A 51 -29.89 9.39 -12.42
CA HIS A 51 -29.08 8.66 -13.39
C HIS A 51 -29.06 9.33 -14.77
N LYS A 52 -30.17 9.97 -15.17
CA LYS A 52 -30.27 10.76 -16.40
C LYS A 52 -29.35 11.99 -16.37
N THR A 53 -29.31 12.71 -15.25
CA THR A 53 -28.42 13.86 -15.04
C THR A 53 -26.96 13.44 -15.08
N ILE A 54 -26.63 12.30 -14.46
CA ILE A 54 -25.29 11.71 -14.52
C ILE A 54 -24.92 11.38 -15.97
N GLN A 55 -25.80 10.70 -16.71
CA GLN A 55 -25.57 10.32 -18.11
C GLN A 55 -25.44 11.53 -19.04
N GLN A 56 -26.28 12.56 -18.87
CA GLN A 56 -26.20 13.81 -19.63
C GLN A 56 -24.87 14.53 -19.37
N THR A 57 -24.45 14.60 -18.11
CA THR A 57 -23.19 15.23 -17.72
C THR A 57 -22.00 14.44 -18.29
N CYS A 58 -22.01 13.12 -18.15
CA CYS A 58 -20.98 12.26 -18.71
C CYS A 58 -20.87 12.40 -20.23
N ASN A 59 -22.00 12.38 -20.96
CA ASN A 59 -22.02 12.62 -22.40
C ASN A 59 -21.47 14.00 -22.78
N LEU A 60 -21.80 15.05 -22.02
CA LEU A 60 -21.31 16.41 -22.25
C LEU A 60 -19.79 16.50 -22.12
N PHE A 61 -19.19 15.79 -21.16
CA PHE A 61 -17.74 15.74 -20.95
C PHE A 61 -17.03 14.59 -21.69
N GLY A 62 -17.75 13.82 -22.51
CA GLY A 62 -17.20 12.66 -23.20
C GLY A 62 -16.71 11.55 -22.26
N LEU A 63 -17.29 11.46 -21.06
CA LEU A 63 -16.99 10.43 -20.07
C LEU A 63 -17.89 9.22 -20.29
N ASP A 64 -17.30 8.04 -20.38
CA ASP A 64 -18.04 6.78 -20.46
C ASP A 64 -18.27 6.22 -19.04
N LEU A 65 -19.53 6.01 -18.68
CA LEU A 65 -19.93 5.46 -17.38
C LEU A 65 -19.66 3.94 -17.27
N GLU A 66 -19.61 3.24 -18.40
CA GLU A 66 -19.46 1.79 -18.45
C GLU A 66 -17.99 1.37 -18.55
N ARG A 67 -17.12 2.28 -19.01
CA ARG A 67 -15.70 1.99 -19.21
C ARG A 67 -14.84 2.90 -18.34
N PRO A 68 -14.35 2.39 -17.18
CA PRO A 68 -13.38 3.15 -16.42
C PRO A 68 -12.13 3.39 -17.26
N PRO A 69 -11.43 4.52 -17.06
CA PRO A 69 -10.17 4.77 -17.75
C PRO A 69 -9.16 3.66 -17.44
N PRO A 70 -8.24 3.36 -18.37
CA PRO A 70 -7.22 2.35 -18.15
C PRO A 70 -6.36 2.73 -16.94
N VAL A 71 -6.01 1.72 -16.13
CA VAL A 71 -5.12 1.92 -14.99
C VAL A 71 -3.75 2.39 -15.52
N PRO A 72 -3.16 3.45 -14.94
CA PRO A 72 -1.85 3.92 -15.37
C PRO A 72 -0.81 2.80 -15.24
N PRO A 73 0.22 2.79 -16.11
CA PRO A 73 1.27 1.79 -16.04
C PRO A 73 1.99 1.85 -14.69
N SER A 74 2.57 0.71 -14.30
CA SER A 74 3.37 0.66 -13.08
C SER A 74 4.53 1.65 -13.17
N ARG A 75 4.63 2.53 -12.17
CA ARG A 75 5.71 3.52 -12.05
C ARG A 75 7.09 2.85 -12.01
N SER A 76 8.04 3.39 -12.77
CA SER A 76 9.42 2.90 -12.91
C SER A 76 10.36 3.24 -11.75
N TYR A 77 9.80 3.51 -10.56
CA TYR A 77 10.54 3.92 -9.39
C TYR A 77 9.81 3.57 -8.09
N THR A 78 10.57 3.54 -7.02
CA THR A 78 10.06 3.49 -5.64
C THR A 78 10.35 4.79 -4.91
N ILE A 79 9.61 5.04 -3.84
CA ILE A 79 9.91 6.13 -2.91
C ILE A 79 10.41 5.51 -1.61
N ALA A 80 11.52 6.04 -1.08
CA ALA A 80 12.02 5.73 0.25
C ALA A 80 12.31 7.04 0.98
N GLY A 81 11.58 7.32 2.06
CA GLY A 81 11.57 8.65 2.67
C GLY A 81 11.09 9.70 1.66
N ASN A 82 11.89 10.74 1.45
CA ASN A 82 11.62 11.82 0.48
C ASN A 82 12.35 11.64 -0.86
N GLN A 83 12.99 10.49 -1.08
CA GLN A 83 13.79 10.25 -2.29
C GLN A 83 13.11 9.29 -3.25
N LYS A 84 13.22 9.62 -4.54
CA LYS A 84 12.79 8.79 -5.67
C LYS A 84 13.95 7.92 -6.11
N LEU A 85 13.79 6.60 -6.01
CA LEU A 85 14.77 5.59 -6.40
C LEU A 85 14.28 4.86 -7.64
N GLY A 86 14.94 5.07 -8.78
CA GLY A 86 14.68 4.34 -10.02
C GLY A 86 15.06 2.86 -9.93
N TYR A 87 14.76 2.09 -10.98
CA TYR A 87 15.28 0.74 -11.14
C TYR A 87 16.38 0.71 -12.22
N PRO A 88 17.37 -0.20 -12.14
CA PRO A 88 17.66 -1.06 -10.99
C PRO A 88 18.22 -0.27 -9.79
N GLN A 89 17.99 -0.75 -8.56
CA GLN A 89 18.52 -0.13 -7.34
C GLN A 89 19.00 -1.18 -6.34
N THR A 90 20.03 -0.81 -5.58
CA THR A 90 20.58 -1.65 -4.52
C THR A 90 19.82 -1.43 -3.21
N ARG A 91 19.44 -2.53 -2.54
CA ARG A 91 18.78 -2.51 -1.23
C ARG A 91 19.40 -3.53 -0.30
N LEU A 92 19.24 -3.31 1.00
CA LEU A 92 19.69 -4.25 2.04
C LEU A 92 18.53 -5.10 2.54
N MET A 93 18.76 -6.40 2.68
CA MET A 93 17.83 -7.34 3.30
C MET A 93 17.80 -7.13 4.81
N LYS A 94 16.65 -6.74 5.36
CA LYS A 94 16.43 -6.60 6.81
C LYS A 94 16.21 -7.94 7.51
N MET A 95 15.70 -8.92 6.77
CA MET A 95 15.32 -10.25 7.24
C MET A 95 15.75 -11.28 6.19
N GLY A 96 15.88 -12.55 6.57
CA GLY A 96 16.06 -13.63 5.60
C GLY A 96 14.80 -13.87 4.76
N TYR A 97 14.95 -14.34 3.53
CA TYR A 97 13.83 -14.70 2.65
C TYR A 97 14.24 -15.79 1.65
N PRO A 98 13.40 -16.83 1.43
CA PRO A 98 12.18 -17.15 2.16
C PRO A 98 12.50 -17.59 3.60
N GLU A 99 11.56 -17.36 4.53
CA GLU A 99 11.77 -17.65 5.96
C GLU A 99 11.95 -19.14 6.24
N ASP A 100 11.27 -19.98 5.45
CA ASP A 100 11.28 -21.43 5.62
C ASP A 100 12.50 -22.10 4.97
N GLY A 101 13.38 -21.34 4.30
CA GLY A 101 14.52 -21.89 3.54
C GLY A 101 14.13 -22.82 2.38
N SER A 102 12.84 -22.87 2.02
CA SER A 102 12.25 -23.81 1.08
C SER A 102 12.34 -23.39 -0.40
N GLY A 103 13.10 -22.33 -0.70
CA GLY A 103 13.26 -21.81 -2.05
C GLY A 103 14.67 -22.04 -2.60
N ASP A 104 14.78 -22.17 -3.92
CA ASP A 104 16.07 -22.32 -4.63
C ASP A 104 17.07 -21.21 -4.31
N VAL A 105 16.57 -19.99 -4.01
CA VAL A 105 17.40 -18.84 -3.67
C VAL A 105 17.03 -18.34 -2.27
N VAL A 106 18.01 -18.40 -1.37
CA VAL A 106 17.90 -17.89 0.01
C VAL A 106 18.69 -16.59 0.13
N LEU A 107 17.98 -15.52 0.44
CA LEU A 107 18.53 -14.21 0.76
C LEU A 107 18.71 -14.11 2.27
N THR A 108 19.88 -13.70 2.70
CA THR A 108 20.24 -13.58 4.12
C THR A 108 20.04 -12.15 4.64
N LYS A 109 19.83 -12.02 5.95
CA LYS A 109 19.76 -10.69 6.59
C LYS A 109 21.12 -9.99 6.45
N GLY A 110 21.10 -8.72 6.05
CA GLY A 110 22.27 -7.90 5.79
C GLY A 110 22.76 -7.97 4.35
N GLU A 111 22.25 -8.91 3.55
CA GLU A 111 22.65 -9.07 2.16
C GLU A 111 22.21 -7.88 1.30
N SER A 112 23.11 -7.43 0.43
CA SER A 112 22.83 -6.39 -0.55
C SER A 112 22.28 -7.03 -1.82
N VAL A 113 21.09 -6.61 -2.24
CA VAL A 113 20.36 -7.19 -3.37
C VAL A 113 19.96 -6.14 -4.39
N THR A 114 19.90 -6.56 -5.66
CA THR A 114 19.51 -5.67 -6.77
C THR A 114 18.02 -5.79 -7.03
N VAL A 115 17.29 -4.70 -6.78
CA VAL A 115 15.87 -4.59 -7.12
C VAL A 115 15.76 -4.10 -8.56
N VAL A 116 15.21 -4.93 -9.44
CA VAL A 116 15.08 -4.66 -10.88
C VAL A 116 13.73 -4.07 -11.27
N GLY A 117 12.72 -4.12 -10.40
CA GLY A 117 11.41 -3.59 -10.72
C GLY A 117 10.34 -3.76 -9.65
N ALA A 118 9.16 -3.20 -9.94
CA ALA A 118 7.97 -3.46 -9.17
C ALA A 118 7.51 -4.91 -9.44
N SER A 119 7.08 -5.60 -8.38
CA SER A 119 6.47 -6.91 -8.55
C SER A 119 5.00 -6.76 -8.95
N HIS A 120 4.53 -7.63 -9.83
CA HIS A 120 3.09 -7.86 -10.04
C HIS A 120 2.36 -8.32 -8.76
N ARG A 121 3.08 -8.90 -7.79
CA ARG A 121 2.54 -9.27 -6.49
C ARG A 121 2.51 -8.04 -5.60
N ARG A 122 1.31 -7.65 -5.18
CA ARG A 122 1.10 -6.53 -4.25
C ARG A 122 2.01 -6.66 -3.03
N GLY A 123 2.67 -5.57 -2.66
CA GLY A 123 3.56 -5.51 -1.50
C GLY A 123 4.92 -6.17 -1.68
N HIS A 124 5.29 -6.56 -2.91
CA HIS A 124 6.59 -7.15 -3.20
C HIS A 124 7.38 -6.31 -4.21
N LEU A 125 8.69 -6.48 -4.21
CA LEU A 125 9.63 -5.98 -5.21
C LEU A 125 10.26 -7.16 -5.94
N ARG A 126 10.62 -6.94 -7.20
CA ARG A 126 11.31 -7.95 -8.00
C ARG A 126 12.81 -7.78 -7.80
N VAL A 127 13.43 -8.77 -7.18
CA VAL A 127 14.84 -8.79 -6.82
C VAL A 127 15.55 -9.80 -7.70
N GLN A 128 16.70 -9.44 -8.25
CA GLN A 128 17.55 -10.36 -9.01
C GLN A 128 18.61 -10.94 -8.08
N SER A 129 18.68 -12.27 -7.98
CA SER A 129 19.71 -13.00 -7.24
C SER A 129 19.97 -14.34 -7.92
N GLN A 130 21.25 -14.72 -8.04
CA GLN A 130 21.69 -15.99 -8.66
C GLN A 130 21.08 -16.27 -10.05
N GLY A 131 20.90 -15.22 -10.86
CA GLY A 131 20.30 -15.34 -12.21
C GLY A 131 18.77 -15.49 -12.23
N GLN A 132 18.12 -15.61 -11.07
CA GLN A 132 16.66 -15.69 -10.96
C GLN A 132 16.05 -14.38 -10.45
N ALA A 133 14.79 -14.14 -10.83
CA ALA A 133 14.00 -13.02 -10.33
C ALA A 133 13.03 -13.51 -9.24
N ILE A 134 13.30 -13.10 -8.00
CA ILE A 134 12.50 -13.46 -6.83
C ILE A 134 11.65 -12.28 -6.37
N HIS A 135 10.48 -12.60 -5.81
CA HIS A 135 9.53 -11.60 -5.32
C HIS A 135 9.66 -11.44 -3.81
N VAL A 136 10.28 -10.36 -3.36
CA VAL A 136 10.58 -10.13 -1.95
C VAL A 136 9.65 -9.07 -1.37
N PRO A 137 9.03 -9.28 -0.19
CA PRO A 137 8.22 -8.25 0.46
C PRO A 137 9.00 -6.95 0.66
N TYR A 138 8.43 -5.79 0.29
CA TYR A 138 9.17 -4.51 0.39
C TYR A 138 9.61 -4.19 1.82
N GLN A 139 8.87 -4.70 2.82
CA GLN A 139 9.15 -4.51 4.25
C GLN A 139 10.43 -5.23 4.71
N TYR A 140 10.90 -6.22 3.93
CA TYR A 140 12.17 -6.93 4.19
C TYR A 140 13.33 -6.22 3.52
N LEU A 141 13.09 -5.15 2.75
CA LEU A 141 14.11 -4.41 2.03
C LEU A 141 14.23 -3.01 2.61
N GLN A 142 15.45 -2.61 2.92
CA GLN A 142 15.80 -1.25 3.30
C GLN A 142 16.48 -0.57 2.12
N ALA A 143 16.02 0.63 1.77
CA ALA A 143 16.76 1.48 0.85
C ALA A 143 18.10 1.83 1.50
N ALA A 144 19.21 1.64 0.78
CA ALA A 144 20.48 2.19 1.20
C ALA A 144 20.31 3.72 1.23
N MET A 145 20.35 4.31 2.42
CA MET A 145 20.33 5.76 2.53
C MET A 145 21.69 6.23 2.04
N THR A 146 21.76 6.79 0.82
CA THR A 146 22.89 7.62 0.44
C THR A 146 22.85 8.85 1.33
N GLY A 147 23.71 8.85 2.35
CA GLY A 147 23.84 9.96 3.28
C GLY A 147 24.22 11.23 2.52
N GLN A 148 23.33 12.21 2.51
CA GLN A 148 23.69 13.61 2.45
C GLN A 148 22.85 14.35 3.48
N HIS A 149 23.36 14.37 4.71
CA HIS A 149 23.08 15.43 5.66
C HIS A 149 24.42 15.76 6.34
N VAL A 150 25.29 16.43 5.58
CA VAL A 150 26.35 17.28 6.14
C VAL A 150 25.81 18.69 6.03
N SER A 151 25.20 19.17 7.11
CA SER A 151 24.95 20.60 7.29
C SER A 151 26.09 21.11 8.15
N MET A 152 26.98 21.90 7.54
CA MET A 152 27.89 22.82 8.24
C MET A 152 27.09 23.98 8.82
#